data_AF-A0A1W5DDW2-F1
#
_entry.id   AF-A0A1W5DDW2-F1
#
_cell.length_a   1.000
_cell.length_b   1.000
_cell.length_c   1.000
_cell.angle_alpha   90.00
_cell.angle_beta   90.00
_cell.angle_gamma   90.00
#
_symmetry.space_group_name_H-M   'P 1'
#
loop_
_entity.id
_entity.type
_entity.pdbx_description
1 polymer ?
#
loop_
_entity_poly.entity_id
_entity_poly.type
_entity_poly.pdbx_seq_one_letter_code
_entity_poly.pdbx_strand_id
1 'polypeptide(L)'
;MASALPFLRPLPPPRASFVQCLLRRISTTAQITQEAPTPYPTAAPQTTIPALPYHVNRTPSNQLPIYNITKGGGGTSKLTRLRKIDGDLAVLRSDLQQALQLKDEHIAINQLTRHIVIKGWRKTDVAKFLEERQF
;
A
#
# COMPACT_ATOMS: atom_id res chain seq x y z
N MET A 1 45.14 8.59 -45.88
CA MET A 1 43.74 8.90 -45.58
C MET A 1 43.29 8.05 -44.39
N ALA A 2 43.53 8.52 -43.16
CA ALA A 2 43.15 7.79 -41.95
C ALA A 2 41.90 8.44 -41.34
N SER A 3 40.77 7.74 -41.38
CA SER A 3 39.48 8.21 -40.85
C SER A 3 39.33 7.72 -39.41
N ALA A 4 39.22 8.66 -38.47
CA ALA A 4 39.09 8.39 -37.04
C ALA A 4 37.62 8.11 -36.67
N LEU A 5 37.36 6.96 -36.04
CA LEU A 5 36.02 6.57 -35.57
C LEU A 5 35.64 7.40 -34.31
N PRO A 6 34.54 8.18 -34.30
CA PRO A 6 34.21 9.03 -33.18
C PRO A 6 33.17 8.38 -32.25
N PHE A 7 33.52 7.32 -31.52
CA PHE A 7 32.52 6.63 -30.68
C PHE A 7 32.94 6.22 -29.26
N LEU A 8 34.10 6.64 -28.75
CA LEU A 8 34.41 6.49 -27.33
C LEU A 8 34.53 7.85 -26.66
N ARG A 9 33.41 8.35 -26.12
CA ARG A 9 33.44 9.39 -25.09
C ARG A 9 33.44 8.72 -23.72
N PRO A 10 34.51 8.79 -22.92
CA PRO A 10 34.51 8.24 -21.57
C PRO A 10 33.56 9.03 -20.67
N LEU A 11 32.81 8.31 -19.84
CA LEU A 11 31.91 8.88 -18.83
C LEU A 11 32.76 9.57 -17.74
N PRO A 12 32.42 10.78 -17.28
CA PRO A 12 33.17 11.43 -16.21
C PRO A 12 33.00 10.67 -14.88
N PRO A 13 34.04 10.59 -14.04
CA PRO A 13 33.90 10.04 -12.70
C PRO A 13 33.00 10.94 -11.84
N PRO A 14 32.23 10.36 -10.89
CA PRO A 14 31.39 11.13 -9.99
C PRO A 14 32.26 12.03 -9.09
N ARG A 15 31.83 13.30 -8.92
CA ARG A 15 32.50 14.28 -8.04
C ARG A 15 32.47 13.80 -6.59
N ALA A 16 33.65 13.75 -5.95
CA ALA A 16 33.88 13.36 -4.56
C ALA A 16 33.41 14.42 -3.54
N SER A 17 32.18 14.92 -3.68
CA SER A 17 31.60 15.90 -2.75
C SER A 17 30.12 15.61 -2.51
N PHE A 18 29.82 14.40 -2.01
CA PHE A 18 28.56 14.09 -1.36
C PHE A 18 28.79 13.12 -0.18
N VAL A 19 29.82 13.41 0.60
CA VAL A 19 30.02 12.82 1.92
C VAL A 19 29.88 13.95 2.92
N GLN A 20 28.64 14.20 3.37
CA GLN A 20 28.33 14.61 4.74
C GLN A 20 26.81 14.74 4.89
N CYS A 21 26.29 14.32 6.05
CA CYS A 21 24.93 14.51 6.56
C CYS A 21 23.86 13.47 6.16
N LEU A 22 23.96 12.25 6.71
CA LEU A 22 22.80 11.67 7.42
C LEU A 22 23.15 10.54 8.41
N LEU A 23 24.16 10.71 9.26
CA LEU A 23 24.17 9.99 10.55
C LEU A 23 23.29 10.76 11.55
N ARG A 24 21.99 10.87 11.25
CA ARG A 24 20.99 11.34 12.21
C ARG A 24 20.62 10.15 13.09
N ARG A 25 21.30 10.09 14.23
CA ARG A 25 20.95 9.37 15.47
C ARG A 25 19.50 8.88 15.53
N ILE A 26 19.35 7.57 15.69
CA ILE A 26 18.27 6.97 16.49
C ILE A 26 18.92 6.08 17.54
N SER A 27 19.46 6.71 18.58
CA SER A 27 19.65 6.07 19.86
C SER A 27 18.30 6.18 20.58
N THR A 28 17.39 5.24 20.33
CA THR A 28 16.22 5.08 21.19
C THR A 28 16.74 4.41 22.45
N THR A 29 17.03 5.21 23.48
CA THR A 29 17.09 4.69 24.84
C THR A 29 15.72 4.13 25.17
N ALA A 30 15.65 2.83 25.43
CA ALA A 30 14.46 2.21 25.99
C ALA A 30 14.33 2.69 27.45
N GLN A 31 13.58 3.77 27.66
CA GLN A 31 13.08 4.07 29.00
C GLN A 31 11.87 3.16 29.24
N ILE A 32 12.16 2.02 29.86
CA ILE A 32 11.18 1.23 30.60
C ILE A 32 10.88 2.06 31.86
N THR A 33 9.87 2.91 31.78
CA THR A 33 9.21 3.46 32.96
C THR A 33 8.13 2.47 33.36
N GLN A 34 8.44 1.63 34.35
CA GLN A 34 7.45 0.91 35.14
C GLN A 34 6.60 1.94 35.86
N GLU A 35 5.40 2.19 35.35
CA GLU A 35 4.37 2.92 36.08
C GLU A 35 3.45 1.91 36.76
N ALA A 36 3.25 2.14 38.05
CA ALA A 36 2.48 1.33 38.99
C ALA A 36 0.99 1.18 38.55
N PRO A 37 0.30 0.12 39.01
CA PRO A 37 -1.06 -0.18 38.56
C PRO A 37 -2.05 0.82 39.16
N THR A 38 -2.73 1.59 38.31
CA THR A 38 -3.97 2.28 38.69
C THR A 38 -5.15 1.51 38.09
N PRO A 39 -6.17 1.14 38.91
CA PRO A 39 -7.32 0.38 38.43
C PRO A 39 -8.38 1.35 37.88
N TYR A 40 -8.26 1.71 36.61
CA TYR A 40 -9.33 2.40 35.90
C TYR A 40 -9.60 1.68 34.58
N PRO A 41 -10.71 0.92 34.45
CA PRO A 41 -11.15 0.41 33.17
C PRO A 41 -11.85 1.55 32.43
N THR A 42 -11.09 2.48 31.85
CA THR A 42 -11.64 3.33 30.79
C THR A 42 -11.71 2.46 29.54
N ALA A 43 -12.78 1.66 29.45
CA ALA A 43 -13.11 0.89 28.26
C ALA A 43 -13.29 1.88 27.10
N ALA A 44 -12.26 1.98 26.25
CA ALA A 44 -12.41 2.57 24.94
C ALA A 44 -13.62 1.93 24.26
N PRO A 45 -14.48 2.68 23.55
CA PRO A 45 -15.62 2.11 22.86
C PRO A 45 -15.11 1.04 21.89
N GLN A 46 -15.27 -0.22 22.27
CA GLN A 46 -15.04 -1.35 21.40
C GLN A 46 -16.24 -1.38 20.45
N THR A 47 -16.20 -0.49 19.45
CA THR A 47 -17.10 -0.57 18.30
C THR A 47 -16.96 -1.99 17.79
N THR A 48 -18.03 -2.77 17.95
CA THR A 48 -18.02 -4.20 17.70
C THR A 48 -17.92 -4.37 16.19
N ILE A 49 -16.68 -4.45 15.69
CA ILE A 49 -16.42 -4.62 14.27
C ILE A 49 -17.10 -5.93 13.88
N PRO A 50 -17.98 -5.93 12.84
CA PRO A 50 -18.55 -7.17 12.36
C PRO A 50 -17.40 -8.14 12.06
N ALA A 51 -17.50 -9.36 12.55
CA ALA A 51 -16.48 -10.38 12.32
C ALA A 51 -16.56 -10.86 10.86
N LEU A 52 -16.06 -10.05 9.93
CA LEU A 52 -15.90 -10.45 8.54
C LEU A 52 -14.73 -11.43 8.42
N PRO A 53 -14.77 -12.37 7.46
CA PRO A 53 -13.67 -13.31 7.20
C PRO A 53 -12.41 -12.63 6.64
N TYR A 54 -12.47 -11.34 6.37
CA TYR A 54 -11.35 -10.52 5.90
C TYR A 54 -11.38 -9.13 6.53
N HIS A 55 -10.23 -8.48 6.56
CA HIS A 55 -10.07 -7.13 7.07
C HIS A 55 -9.07 -6.34 6.21
N VAL A 56 -9.30 -5.04 6.04
CA VAL A 56 -8.39 -4.14 5.31
C VAL A 56 -7.77 -3.17 6.31
N ASN A 57 -6.47 -3.30 6.52
CA ASN A 57 -5.74 -2.50 7.49
C ASN A 57 -5.44 -1.08 6.96
N ARG A 58 -5.85 -0.06 7.71
CA ARG A 58 -5.50 1.36 7.49
C ARG A 58 -3.99 1.60 7.48
N THR A 59 -3.52 2.61 6.75
CA THR A 59 -2.12 3.06 6.83
C THR A 59 -1.83 3.74 8.18
N PRO A 60 -0.56 3.94 8.57
CA PRO A 60 -0.24 4.69 9.79
C PRO A 60 -0.84 6.10 9.83
N SER A 61 -1.10 6.70 8.66
CA SER A 61 -1.81 7.98 8.52
C SER A 61 -3.34 7.85 8.54
N ASN A 62 -3.87 6.70 8.94
CA ASN A 62 -5.30 6.37 9.00
C ASN A 62 -6.04 6.47 7.65
N GLN A 63 -5.36 6.19 6.54
CA GLN A 63 -5.96 6.22 5.19
C GLN A 63 -6.20 4.80 4.66
N LEU A 64 -7.19 4.66 3.78
CA LEU A 64 -7.44 3.41 3.06
C LEU A 64 -6.29 3.09 2.10
N PRO A 65 -5.79 1.83 2.07
CA PRO A 65 -4.64 1.42 1.26
C PRO A 65 -5.00 1.17 -0.22
N ILE A 66 -5.64 2.15 -0.87
CA ILE A 66 -6.12 2.09 -2.26
C ILE A 66 -5.26 2.99 -3.16
N TYR A 67 -4.67 2.41 -4.19
CA TYR A 67 -3.77 3.10 -5.10
C TYR A 67 -4.21 2.97 -6.55
N ASN A 68 -4.17 4.06 -7.31
CA ASN A 68 -4.29 4.00 -8.77
C ASN A 68 -2.91 3.71 -9.37
N ILE A 69 -2.87 2.79 -10.32
CA ILE A 69 -1.66 2.38 -11.01
C ILE A 69 -1.91 2.53 -12.50
N THR A 70 -0.93 3.09 -13.19
CA THR A 70 -0.84 3.06 -14.64
C THR A 70 0.27 2.10 -15.05
N LYS A 71 0.03 1.33 -16.10
CA LYS A 71 1.02 0.41 -16.69
C LYS A 71 1.12 0.63 -18.20
N GLY A 72 2.32 0.39 -18.74
CA GLY A 72 2.69 0.66 -20.13
C GLY A 72 3.19 2.09 -20.31
N GLY A 73 4.14 2.28 -21.24
CA GLY A 73 4.88 3.55 -21.46
C GLY A 73 4.02 4.77 -21.82
N GLY A 74 2.72 4.62 -22.05
CA GLY A 74 1.76 5.70 -22.30
C GLY A 74 0.53 5.71 -21.39
N GLY A 75 0.52 4.96 -20.28
CA GLY A 75 -0.58 4.98 -19.32
C GLY A 75 -1.88 4.30 -19.78
N THR A 76 -1.82 3.46 -20.81
CA THR A 76 -2.96 2.74 -21.38
C THR A 76 -3.64 1.82 -20.38
N SER A 77 -2.86 1.11 -19.56
CA SER A 77 -3.42 0.18 -18.57
C SER A 77 -3.69 0.90 -17.27
N LYS A 78 -4.97 1.16 -16.99
CA LYS A 78 -5.43 1.75 -15.73
C LYS A 78 -5.84 0.64 -14.79
N LEU A 79 -5.31 0.65 -13.57
CA LEU A 79 -5.56 -0.34 -12.54
C LEU A 79 -5.77 0.35 -11.19
N THR A 80 -6.48 -0.31 -10.30
CA THR A 80 -6.57 0.05 -8.88
C THR A 80 -6.05 -1.12 -8.06
N ARG A 81 -5.14 -0.84 -7.13
CA ARG A 81 -4.54 -1.84 -6.24
C ARG A 81 -5.00 -1.59 -4.81
N LEU A 82 -5.54 -2.62 -4.18
CA LEU A 82 -5.92 -2.63 -2.77
C LEU A 82 -4.92 -3.48 -1.97
N ARG A 83 -4.23 -2.88 -1.00
CA ARG A 83 -3.17 -3.53 -0.20
C ARG A 83 -3.61 -3.74 1.26
N LYS A 84 -2.74 -4.35 2.05
CA LYS A 84 -2.90 -4.55 3.50
C LYS A 84 -4.18 -5.31 3.85
N ILE A 85 -4.43 -6.40 3.14
CA ILE A 85 -5.59 -7.26 3.36
C ILE A 85 -5.17 -8.45 4.22
N ASP A 86 -5.95 -8.68 5.27
CA ASP A 86 -5.84 -9.82 6.18
C ASP A 86 -7.07 -10.71 6.03
N GLY A 87 -6.91 -12.01 6.28
CA GLY A 87 -7.97 -13.01 6.12
C GLY A 87 -8.14 -13.55 4.69
N ASP A 88 -9.38 -13.86 4.32
CA ASP A 88 -9.73 -14.53 3.06
C ASP A 88 -9.96 -13.54 1.90
N LEU A 89 -9.04 -13.60 0.93
CA LEU A 89 -9.05 -12.77 -0.27
C LEU A 89 -10.13 -13.16 -1.28
N ALA A 90 -10.57 -14.42 -1.30
CA ALA A 90 -11.57 -14.90 -2.25
C ALA A 90 -12.96 -14.32 -1.93
N VAL A 91 -13.30 -14.24 -0.65
CA VAL A 91 -14.55 -13.63 -0.18
C VAL A 91 -14.53 -12.13 -0.49
N LEU A 92 -13.45 -11.41 -0.15
CA LEU A 92 -13.34 -9.99 -0.47
C LEU A 92 -13.44 -9.72 -1.98
N ARG A 93 -12.86 -10.58 -2.82
CA ARG A 93 -13.00 -10.48 -4.28
C ARG A 93 -14.47 -10.59 -4.71
N SER A 94 -15.19 -11.57 -4.18
CA SER A 94 -16.60 -11.82 -4.52
C SER A 94 -17.48 -10.65 -4.08
N ASP A 95 -17.24 -10.12 -2.88
CA ASP A 95 -17.95 -8.95 -2.36
C ASP A 95 -17.69 -7.69 -3.21
N LEU A 96 -16.43 -7.47 -3.61
CA LEU A 96 -16.07 -6.37 -4.53
C LEU A 96 -16.66 -6.56 -5.92
N GLN A 97 -16.74 -7.79 -6.40
CA GLN A 97 -17.38 -8.09 -7.68
C GLN A 97 -18.87 -7.71 -7.66
N GLN A 98 -19.57 -8.07 -6.59
CA GLN A 98 -20.98 -7.75 -6.39
C GLN A 98 -21.20 -6.25 -6.22
N ALA A 99 -20.37 -5.57 -5.42
CA ALA A 99 -20.48 -4.15 -5.16
C ALA A 99 -20.20 -3.28 -6.40
N LEU A 100 -19.19 -3.65 -7.21
CA LEU A 100 -18.81 -2.90 -8.41
C LEU A 100 -19.48 -3.41 -9.71
N GLN A 101 -20.27 -4.48 -9.63
CA GLN A 101 -20.92 -5.15 -10.76
C GLN A 101 -19.94 -5.49 -11.88
N LEU A 102 -18.79 -6.06 -11.51
CA LEU A 102 -17.71 -6.39 -12.44
C LEU A 102 -17.71 -7.87 -12.84
N LYS A 103 -17.08 -8.15 -13.97
CA LYS A 103 -16.74 -9.52 -14.36
C LYS A 103 -15.57 -10.05 -13.52
N ASP A 104 -15.55 -11.35 -13.28
CA ASP A 104 -14.49 -12.04 -12.52
C ASP A 104 -13.08 -11.74 -13.04
N GLU A 105 -12.94 -11.67 -14.37
CA GLU A 105 -11.67 -11.41 -15.05
C GLU A 105 -11.07 -10.04 -14.74
N HIS A 106 -11.90 -9.08 -14.30
CA HIS A 106 -11.45 -7.73 -13.98
C HIS A 106 -10.83 -7.61 -12.59
N ILE A 107 -10.94 -8.63 -11.74
CA ILE A 107 -10.39 -8.64 -10.40
C ILE A 107 -9.42 -9.81 -10.26
N ALA A 108 -8.14 -9.49 -10.13
CA ALA A 108 -7.07 -10.46 -9.93
C ALA A 108 -6.57 -10.42 -8.48
N ILE A 109 -6.36 -11.60 -7.89
CA ILE A 109 -5.77 -11.75 -6.56
C ILE A 109 -4.28 -12.06 -6.72
N ASN A 110 -3.44 -11.34 -5.99
CA ASN A 110 -2.06 -11.75 -5.76
C ASN A 110 -1.95 -12.37 -4.37
N GLN A 111 -1.93 -13.71 -4.32
CA GLN A 111 -1.89 -14.48 -3.08
C GLN A 111 -0.57 -14.29 -2.31
N LEU A 112 0.55 -14.17 -3.02
CA LEU A 112 1.88 -14.03 -2.40
C LEU A 112 1.99 -12.72 -1.60
N THR A 113 1.58 -11.61 -2.20
CA THR A 113 1.67 -10.29 -1.56
C THR A 113 0.39 -9.84 -0.87
N ARG A 114 -0.66 -10.68 -0.91
CA ARG A 114 -2.01 -10.44 -0.37
C ARG A 114 -2.59 -9.08 -0.76
N HIS A 115 -2.64 -8.80 -2.05
CA HIS A 115 -3.31 -7.60 -2.58
C HIS A 115 -4.24 -7.96 -3.74
N ILE A 116 -5.24 -7.12 -3.94
CA ILE A 116 -6.19 -7.25 -5.05
C ILE A 116 -5.87 -6.18 -6.10
N VAL A 117 -5.89 -6.59 -7.37
CA VAL A 117 -5.73 -5.71 -8.53
C VAL A 117 -7.03 -5.70 -9.30
N ILE A 118 -7.60 -4.51 -9.46
CA ILE A 118 -8.86 -4.28 -10.16
C ILE A 118 -8.56 -3.52 -11.45
N LYS A 119 -9.21 -3.92 -12.54
CA LYS A 119 -9.10 -3.24 -13.83
C LYS A 119 -9.85 -1.89 -13.83
N GLY A 120 -9.19 -0.85 -14.35
CA GLY A 120 -9.68 0.52 -14.40
C GLY A 120 -9.27 1.36 -13.18
N TRP A 121 -9.53 2.66 -13.24
CA TRP A 121 -9.42 3.54 -12.07
C TRP A 121 -10.75 3.55 -11.33
N ARG A 122 -10.82 2.78 -10.25
CA ARG A 122 -12.04 2.59 -9.44
C ARG A 122 -11.80 2.93 -7.97
N LYS A 123 -10.81 3.77 -7.68
CA LYS A 123 -10.44 4.16 -6.31
C LYS A 123 -11.65 4.66 -5.52
N THR A 124 -12.49 5.50 -6.12
CA THR A 124 -13.65 6.11 -5.45
C THR A 124 -14.71 5.07 -5.09
N ASP A 125 -15.02 4.16 -6.01
CA ASP A 125 -16.03 3.12 -5.78
C ASP A 125 -15.57 2.14 -4.69
N VAL A 126 -14.29 1.73 -4.74
CA VAL A 126 -13.68 0.86 -3.73
C VAL A 126 -13.59 1.58 -2.38
N ALA A 127 -13.29 2.88 -2.35
CA ALA A 127 -13.25 3.65 -1.11
C ALA A 127 -14.62 3.68 -0.44
N LYS A 128 -15.68 4.00 -1.18
CA LYS A 128 -17.07 3.99 -0.68
C LYS A 128 -17.44 2.64 -0.05
N PHE A 129 -17.18 1.55 -0.77
CA PHE A 129 -17.44 0.20 -0.28
C PHE A 129 -16.72 -0.13 1.04
N LEU A 130 -15.47 0.32 1.20
CA LEU A 130 -14.70 0.07 2.42
C LEU A 130 -15.12 0.99 3.58
N GLU A 131 -15.52 2.22 3.28
CA GLU A 131 -16.05 3.19 4.25
C GLU A 131 -17.39 2.73 4.82
N GLU A 132 -18.29 2.22 3.97
CA GLU A 132 -19.58 1.65 4.37
C GLU A 132 -19.44 0.50 5.37
N ARG A 133 -18.36 -0.28 5.24
CA ARG A 133 -18.04 -1.41 6.14
C ARG A 133 -17.15 -1.01 7.33
N GLN A 134 -16.81 0.27 7.46
CA GLN A 134 -16.03 0.85 8.55
C GLN A 134 -14.67 0.14 8.79
N PHE A 135 -13.94 -0.16 7.72
CA PHE A 135 -12.57 -0.66 7.78
C PHE A 135 -11.53 0.44 8.08
#